data_AF-A0A970FBD8-F1
#
_entry.id   AF-A0A970FBD8-F1
#
_cell.length_a   1.000
_cell.length_b   1.000
_cell.length_c   1.000
_cell.angle_alpha   90.00
_cell.angle_beta   90.00
_cell.angle_gamma   90.00
#
_symmetry.space_group_name_H-M   'P 1'
#
loop_
_entity.id
_entity.type
_entity.pdbx_description
1 polymer ?
#
loop_
_entity_poly.entity_id
_entity_poly.type
_entity_poly.pdbx_seq_one_letter_code
_entity_poly.pdbx_strand_id
1 'polypeptide(L)'
;MSQVGARYCCPEAICELLESIALEEKALANLINAEAEKLRAVISSKQTPLTPENFIAVQREVVSMLQAVIKFQILLQYKLEDLLEVCRQQPAPKQINLGKSAARYKALL
;
A
#
# COMPACT_ATOMS: atom_id res chain seq x y z
N MET A 1 -25.79 -21.43 20.39
CA MET A 1 -24.39 -20.99 20.51
C MET A 1 -23.83 -20.89 19.10
N SER A 2 -23.77 -19.70 18.53
CA SER A 2 -23.36 -19.48 17.15
C SER A 2 -21.86 -19.75 17.02
N GLN A 3 -21.49 -20.80 16.27
CA GLN A 3 -20.09 -21.00 15.86
C GLN A 3 -19.75 -19.85 14.90
N VAL A 4 -18.94 -18.91 15.37
CA VAL A 4 -18.28 -17.92 14.53
C VAL A 4 -17.28 -18.71 13.68
N GLY A 5 -17.62 -18.96 12.42
CA GLY A 5 -16.74 -19.62 11.47
C GLY A 5 -15.43 -18.84 11.37
N ALA A 6 -14.30 -19.52 11.60
CA ALA A 6 -12.99 -18.93 11.42
C ALA A 6 -12.88 -18.41 9.98
N ARG A 7 -12.78 -17.09 9.80
CA ARG A 7 -12.50 -16.49 8.50
C ARG A 7 -11.05 -16.80 8.16
N TYR A 8 -10.84 -17.78 7.29
CA TYR A 8 -9.55 -18.00 6.67
C TYR A 8 -9.37 -16.93 5.59
N CYS A 9 -8.48 -15.96 5.81
CA CYS A 9 -8.08 -15.04 4.75
C CYS A 9 -7.05 -15.74 3.85
N CYS A 10 -7.27 -15.74 2.53
CA CYS A 10 -6.40 -16.34 1.52
C CYS A 10 -5.05 -15.59 1.50
N PRO A 11 -3.90 -16.25 1.79
CA PRO A 11 -2.59 -15.60 1.78
C PRO A 11 -2.26 -14.90 0.46
N GLU A 12 -2.71 -15.47 -0.66
CA GLU A 12 -2.54 -14.93 -2.01
C GLU A 12 -3.24 -13.59 -2.16
N ALA A 13 -4.49 -13.46 -1.67
CA ALA A 13 -5.23 -12.20 -1.71
C ALA A 13 -4.55 -11.10 -0.88
N ILE A 14 -3.91 -11.45 0.24
CA ILE A 14 -3.14 -10.50 1.05
C ILE A 14 -1.91 -10.01 0.28
N CYS A 15 -1.20 -10.91 -0.40
CA CYS A 15 -0.07 -10.56 -1.25
C CYS A 15 -0.47 -9.63 -2.41
N GLU A 16 -1.58 -9.93 -3.09
CA GLU A 16 -2.09 -9.10 -4.19
C GLU A 16 -2.48 -7.69 -3.71
N LEU A 17 -3.09 -7.57 -2.53
CA LEU A 17 -3.42 -6.27 -1.93
C LEU A 17 -2.17 -5.48 -1.54
N LEU A 18 -1.15 -6.13 -0.97
CA LEU A 18 0.14 -5.49 -0.68
C LEU A 18 0.83 -5.01 -1.97
N GLU A 19 0.79 -5.80 -3.03
CA GLU A 19 1.33 -5.42 -4.33
C GLU A 19 0.59 -4.20 -4.89
N SER A 20 -0.74 -4.17 -4.79
CA SER A 20 -1.54 -2.99 -5.18
C SER A 20 -1.10 -1.74 -4.43
N ILE A 21 -0.94 -1.81 -3.10
CA ILE A 21 -0.47 -0.67 -2.28
C ILE A 21 0.93 -0.23 -2.73
N ALA A 22 1.84 -1.17 -2.98
CA ALA A 22 3.19 -0.86 -3.45
C ALA A 22 3.19 -0.20 -4.84
N LEU A 23 2.29 -0.60 -5.75
CA LEU A 23 2.12 0.03 -7.05
C LEU A 23 1.56 1.45 -6.92
N GLU A 24 0.59 1.68 -6.03
CA GLU A 24 0.05 3.01 -5.74
C GLU A 24 1.14 3.93 -5.15
N GLU A 25 1.94 3.47 -4.19
CA GLU A 25 3.10 4.19 -3.65
C GLU A 25 4.10 4.60 -4.75
N LYS A 26 4.45 3.66 -5.62
CA LYS A 26 5.36 3.90 -6.75
C LYS A 26 4.79 4.96 -7.71
N ALA A 27 3.49 4.92 -7.98
CA ALA A 27 2.83 5.91 -8.83
C ALA A 27 2.88 7.31 -8.20
N LEU A 28 2.65 7.43 -6.89
CA LEU A 28 2.75 8.70 -6.16
C LEU A 28 4.18 9.24 -6.17
N ALA A 29 5.20 8.39 -5.99
CA ALA A 29 6.61 8.79 -6.08
C ALA A 29 6.96 9.35 -7.48
N ASN A 30 6.48 8.71 -8.54
CA ASN A 30 6.66 9.19 -9.90
C ASN A 30 5.96 10.54 -10.13
N LEU A 31 4.77 10.74 -9.58
CA LEU A 31 4.07 12.02 -9.66
C LEU A 31 4.84 13.15 -8.96
N ILE A 32 5.39 12.89 -7.77
CA ILE A 32 6.24 13.86 -7.05
C ILE A 32 7.45 14.23 -7.91
N ASN A 33 8.10 13.25 -8.53
CA ASN A 33 9.24 13.49 -9.42
C ASN A 33 8.84 14.33 -10.63
N ALA A 34 7.70 14.04 -11.26
CA ALA A 34 7.20 14.79 -12.40
C ALA A 34 6.90 16.26 -12.04
N GLU A 35 6.32 16.52 -10.86
CA GLU A 35 6.11 17.90 -10.38
C GLU A 35 7.44 18.62 -10.08
N ALA A 36 8.45 17.90 -9.57
CA ALA A 36 9.78 18.47 -9.39
C ALA A 36 10.46 18.79 -10.73
N GLU A 37 10.31 17.93 -11.74
CA GLU A 37 10.80 18.17 -13.10
C GLU A 37 10.10 19.36 -13.76
N LYS A 38 8.79 19.51 -13.56
CA LYS A 38 8.03 20.69 -14.01
C LYS A 38 8.63 21.99 -13.46
N LEU A 39 8.92 22.06 -12.16
CA LEU A 39 9.57 23.23 -11.56
C LEU A 39 10.97 23.48 -12.15
N ARG A 40 11.79 22.43 -12.29
CA ARG A 40 13.13 22.57 -12.89
C ARG A 40 13.07 23.06 -14.33
N ALA A 41 12.12 22.57 -15.12
CA ALA A 41 11.91 22.99 -16.50
C ALA A 41 11.54 24.47 -16.58
N VAL A 42 10.64 24.95 -15.69
CA VAL A 42 10.26 26.36 -15.61
C VAL A 42 11.45 27.25 -15.24
N ILE A 43 12.26 26.85 -14.25
CA ILE A 43 13.45 27.59 -13.84
C ILE A 43 14.53 27.61 -14.93
N SER A 44 14.66 26.52 -15.69
CA SER A 44 15.72 26.35 -16.69
C SER A 44 15.33 26.87 -18.09
N SER A 45 14.07 27.26 -18.28
CA SER A 45 13.56 27.71 -19.58
C SER A 45 14.20 29.04 -19.97
N LYS A 46 14.81 29.07 -21.17
CA LYS A 46 15.33 30.28 -21.80
C LYS A 46 14.35 30.92 -22.79
N GLN A 47 13.20 30.26 -23.01
CA GLN A 47 12.25 30.61 -24.08
C GLN A 47 11.25 31.68 -23.63
N THR A 48 10.91 31.70 -22.34
CA THR A 48 9.95 32.65 -21.77
C THR A 48 10.59 33.30 -20.53
N PRO A 49 10.62 34.64 -20.43
CA PRO A 49 11.06 35.30 -19.21
C PRO A 49 10.25 34.82 -18.01
N LEU A 50 10.92 34.29 -17.00
CA LEU A 50 10.28 33.84 -15.77
C LEU A 50 9.89 35.07 -14.94
N THR A 51 8.62 35.46 -14.99
CA THR A 51 8.10 36.51 -14.12
C THR A 51 7.80 35.96 -12.72
N PRO A 52 7.93 36.77 -11.65
CA PRO A 52 7.55 36.35 -10.30
C PRO A 52 6.13 35.80 -10.23
N GLU A 53 5.18 36.41 -10.94
CA GLU A 53 3.77 36.03 -10.93
C GLU A 53 3.55 34.64 -11.53
N ASN A 54 4.18 34.36 -12.67
CA ASN A 54 4.08 33.06 -13.34
C ASN A 54 4.76 31.96 -12.52
N PHE A 55 5.90 32.26 -11.89
CA PHE A 55 6.60 31.32 -11.02
C PHE A 55 5.77 30.96 -9.79
N ILE A 56 5.15 31.95 -9.14
CA ILE A 56 4.24 31.73 -8.01
C ILE A 56 3.02 30.90 -8.44
N ALA A 57 2.47 31.14 -9.62
CA ALA A 57 1.34 30.35 -10.14
C ALA A 57 1.69 28.87 -10.27
N VAL A 58 2.82 28.54 -10.91
CA VAL A 58 3.29 27.14 -11.03
C VAL A 58 3.55 26.52 -9.65
N GLN A 59 4.19 27.27 -8.75
CA GLN A 59 4.49 26.75 -7.40
C GLN A 59 3.21 26.44 -6.61
N ARG A 60 2.15 27.24 -6.77
CA ARG A 60 0.84 26.98 -6.15
C ARG A 60 0.19 25.70 -6.69
N GLU A 61 0.28 25.46 -7.99
CA GLU A 61 -0.21 24.22 -8.59
C GLU A 61 0.52 22.99 -8.05
N VAL A 62 1.85 23.06 -7.95
CA VAL A 62 2.68 21.99 -7.36
C VAL A 62 2.29 21.74 -5.91
N VAL A 63 2.12 22.80 -5.11
CA VAL A 63 1.67 22.68 -3.71
C VAL A 63 0.30 22.00 -3.64
N SER A 64 -0.65 22.39 -4.50
CA SER A 64 -1.96 21.75 -4.58
C SER A 64 -1.86 20.26 -4.93
N MET A 65 -0.96 19.89 -5.84
CA MET A 65 -0.73 18.48 -6.19
C MET A 65 -0.12 17.71 -5.02
N LEU A 66 0.86 18.28 -4.32
CA LEU A 66 1.45 17.65 -3.13
C LEU A 66 0.43 17.49 -2.00
N GLN A 67 -0.48 18.44 -1.82
CA GLN A 67 -1.60 18.30 -0.89
C GLN A 67 -2.53 17.14 -1.28
N ALA A 68 -2.76 16.93 -2.58
CA ALA A 68 -3.52 15.77 -3.05
C ALA A 68 -2.76 14.44 -2.79
N VAL A 69 -1.45 14.41 -3.06
CA VAL A 69 -0.58 13.25 -2.76
C VAL A 69 -0.63 12.89 -1.28
N ILE A 70 -0.57 13.88 -0.38
CA ILE A 70 -0.69 13.64 1.07
C ILE A 70 -2.02 12.97 1.43
N LYS A 71 -3.13 13.39 0.80
CA LYS A 71 -4.44 12.75 1.02
C LYS A 71 -4.43 11.29 0.56
N PHE A 72 -3.79 10.98 -0.56
CA PHE A 72 -3.63 9.60 -1.01
C PHE A 72 -2.76 8.80 -0.03
N GLN A 73 -1.64 9.34 0.43
CA GLN A 73 -0.76 8.71 1.42
C GLN A 73 -1.51 8.35 2.71
N ILE A 74 -2.40 9.22 3.19
CA ILE A 74 -3.28 8.93 4.33
C ILE A 74 -4.22 7.75 4.02
N LEU A 75 -4.83 7.70 2.83
CA LEU A 75 -5.70 6.58 2.44
C LEU A 75 -4.92 5.27 2.30
N LEU A 76 -3.70 5.31 1.76
CA LEU A 76 -2.82 4.14 1.65
C LEU A 76 -2.41 3.63 3.04
N GLN A 77 -2.14 4.52 3.98
CA GLN A 77 -1.90 4.17 5.38
C GLN A 77 -3.10 3.41 5.97
N TYR A 78 -4.33 3.90 5.78
CA TYR A 78 -5.53 3.20 6.26
C TYR A 78 -5.69 1.80 5.62
N LYS A 79 -5.49 1.68 4.30
CA LYS A 79 -5.52 0.36 3.62
C LYS A 79 -4.50 -0.61 4.23
N LEU A 80 -3.30 -0.13 4.56
CA LEU A 80 -2.25 -0.94 5.15
C LEU A 80 -2.58 -1.34 6.59
N GLU A 81 -3.12 -0.42 7.38
CA GLU A 81 -3.58 -0.69 8.76
C GLU A 81 -4.67 -1.76 8.79
N ASP A 82 -5.69 -1.64 7.92
CA ASP A 82 -6.77 -2.62 7.77
C ASP A 82 -6.22 -4.00 7.40
N LEU A 83 -5.29 -4.04 6.44
CA LEU A 83 -4.66 -5.28 6.00
C LEU A 83 -3.84 -5.94 7.13
N LEU A 84 -3.08 -5.14 7.90
CA LEU A 84 -2.32 -5.64 9.04
C LEU A 84 -3.24 -6.21 10.13
N GLU A 85 -4.43 -5.63 10.34
CA GLU A 85 -5.42 -6.19 11.24
C GLU A 85 -5.92 -7.56 10.76
N VAL A 86 -6.24 -7.69 9.47
CA VAL A 86 -6.65 -8.97 8.86
C VAL A 86 -5.55 -10.03 9.02
N CYS A 87 -4.28 -9.67 8.80
CA CYS A 87 -3.14 -10.56 8.99
C CYS A 87 -3.02 -11.05 10.44
N ARG A 88 -3.24 -10.19 11.44
CA ARG A 88 -3.16 -10.55 12.87
C ARG A 88 -4.27 -11.50 13.31
N GLN A 89 -5.43 -11.46 12.65
CA GLN A 89 -6.57 -12.32 12.97
C GLN A 89 -6.41 -13.74 12.40
N GLN A 90 -5.35 -14.05 11.65
CA GLN A 90 -5.13 -15.39 11.12
C GLN A 90 -4.84 -16.39 12.25
N PRO A 91 -5.64 -17.47 12.39
CA PRO A 91 -5.39 -18.48 13.40
C PRO A 91 -4.06 -19.18 13.12
N ALA A 92 -3.25 -19.39 14.17
CA ALA A 92 -2.01 -20.16 14.04
C ALA A 92 -2.29 -21.50 13.35
N PRO A 93 -1.45 -21.91 12.38
CA PRO A 93 -1.64 -23.19 11.70
C PRO A 93 -1.75 -24.30 12.75
N LYS A 94 -2.88 -25.04 12.71
CA LYS A 94 -3.08 -26.16 13.62
C LYS A 94 -1.91 -27.13 13.41
N GLN A 95 -1.00 -27.19 14.38
CA GLN A 95 0.06 -28.19 14.37
C GLN A 95 -0.61 -29.57 14.34
N ILE A 96 -0.56 -30.23 13.18
CA ILE A 96 -0.97 -31.62 13.08
C ILE A 96 0.03 -32.38 13.94
N ASN A 97 -0.40 -32.82 15.12
CA ASN A 97 0.44 -33.64 15.99
C ASN A 97 0.68 -34.98 15.29
N LEU A 98 1.79 -35.08 14.55
CA LEU A 98 2.21 -36.25 13.78
C LEU A 98 2.25 -37.52 14.66
N GLY A 99 2.54 -37.35 15.96
CA GLY A 99 2.56 -38.43 16.94
C GLY A 99 1.18 -39.09 17.20
N LYS A 100 0.07 -38.36 17.06
CA LYS A 100 -1.28 -38.94 17.22
C LYS A 100 -1.70 -39.76 16.00
N SER A 101 -1.18 -39.43 14.82
CA SER A 101 -1.47 -40.15 13.58
C SER A 101 -0.73 -41.49 13.50
N ALA A 102 0.51 -41.55 14.00
CA ALA A 102 1.30 -42.79 14.06
C ALA A 102 0.71 -43.82 15.04
N ALA A 103 0.22 -43.38 16.20
CA ALA A 103 -0.43 -44.26 17.18
C ALA A 103 -1.72 -44.91 16.63
N ARG A 104 -2.46 -44.18 15.78
CA ARG A 104 -3.68 -44.68 15.14
C ARG A 104 -3.41 -45.79 14.12
N TYR A 105 -2.32 -45.70 13.36
CA TYR A 105 -1.91 -46.75 12.42
C TYR A 105 -1.41 -48.01 13.13
N LYS A 106 -0.73 -47.85 14.29
CA LYS A 106 -0.21 -48.98 15.07
C LYS A 106 -1.28 -49.74 15.85
N ALA A 107 -2.48 -49.16 16.04
CA ALA A 107 -3.63 -49.82 16.65
C ALA A 107 -4.53 -50.56 15.64
N LEU A 108 -4.22 -50.46 14.34
CA LEU A 108 -4.93 -51.11 13.23
C LEU A 108 -4.17 -52.32 12.65
N LEU A 109 -2.98 -52.62 13.18
CA LEU A 109 -2.15 -53.79 12.91
C LEU A 109 -2.07 -54.64 14.18
#